data_AF-A0A5B6U4Q1-F1
#
_entry.id   AF-A0A5B6U4Q1-F1
#
_cell.length_a   1.000
_cell.length_b   1.000
_cell.length_c   1.000
_cell.angle_alpha   90.00
_cell.angle_beta   90.00
_cell.angle_gamma   90.00
#
_symmetry.space_group_name_H-M   'P 1'
#
loop_
_entity.id
_entity.type
_entity.pdbx_description
1 polymer ?
#
loop_
_entity_poly.entity_id
_entity_poly.type
_entity_poly.pdbx_seq_one_letter_code
_entity_poly.pdbx_strand_id
1 'polypeptide(L)'
;MISFFFLLLLFRWWEELGLGKRFNFARDRLMENFLWSAGMIIAPQDGKSRIFHTMVNALITVIDDVYDVYGTLDELELFTDVVERWDINEIHRLPDYMKIYYHALYNSVNEMAFYTLKEQGIDVIPFLKKLHELKRGDIPKSVQCYMYESGVSEEEAREHIRKLIDATWKKINEDQMAKLPFSRKFIEISKNIARVSLLMYQNGDGHGIEDKETKDRVLSLFVHPISLPK
;
A
#
# COMPACT_ATOMS: atom_id res chain seq x y z
N MET A 1 11.37 2.44 21.26
CA MET A 1 10.87 1.24 21.98
C MET A 1 9.44 0.86 21.55
N ILE A 2 8.50 1.81 21.42
CA ILE A 2 7.11 1.54 20.97
C ILE A 2 7.04 0.91 19.56
N SER A 3 7.90 1.33 18.62
CA SER A 3 7.90 0.79 17.25
C SER A 3 8.30 -0.69 17.15
N PHE A 4 9.14 -1.19 18.06
CA PHE A 4 9.64 -2.57 18.02
C PHE A 4 8.55 -3.60 18.36
N PHE A 5 7.68 -3.29 19.33
CA PHE A 5 6.55 -4.15 19.67
C PHE A 5 5.55 -4.30 18.52
N PHE A 6 5.26 -3.20 17.82
CA PHE A 6 4.36 -3.22 16.67
C PHE A 6 4.94 -4.00 15.48
N LEU A 7 6.25 -3.88 15.25
CA LEU A 7 6.95 -4.68 14.25
C LEU A 7 6.91 -6.18 14.57
N LEU A 8 7.07 -6.56 15.84
CA LEU A 8 6.96 -7.97 16.25
C LEU A 8 5.56 -8.53 16.00
N LEU A 9 4.50 -7.75 16.24
CA LEU A 9 3.12 -8.15 15.95
C LEU A 9 2.91 -8.37 14.45
N LEU A 10 3.37 -7.43 13.62
CA LEU A 10 3.31 -7.52 12.16
C LEU A 10 4.08 -8.73 11.63
N PHE A 11 5.29 -8.96 12.15
CA PHE A 11 6.11 -10.11 11.76
C PHE A 11 5.44 -11.43 12.11
N ARG A 12 4.89 -11.56 13.33
CA ARG A 12 4.14 -12.76 13.73
C ARG A 12 2.93 -13.00 12.86
N TRP A 13 2.13 -11.97 12.60
CA TRP A 13 0.98 -12.06 11.70
C TRP A 13 1.39 -12.52 10.30
N TRP A 14 2.46 -11.94 9.73
CA TRP A 14 2.95 -12.30 8.40
C TRP A 14 3.44 -13.75 8.32
N GLU A 15 4.19 -14.18 9.34
CA GLU A 15 4.67 -15.55 9.48
C GLU A 15 3.53 -16.57 9.64
N GLU A 16 2.49 -16.23 10.41
CA GLU A 16 1.31 -17.07 10.61
C GLU A 16 0.49 -17.26 9.33
N LEU A 17 0.39 -16.22 8.49
CA LEU A 17 -0.23 -16.35 7.17
C LEU A 17 0.58 -17.23 6.22
N GLY A 18 1.90 -17.29 6.40
CA GLY A 18 2.80 -18.15 5.62
C GLY A 18 2.91 -17.78 4.14
N LEU A 19 2.42 -16.60 3.72
CA LEU A 19 2.32 -16.22 2.31
C LEU A 19 3.70 -16.11 1.64
N GLY A 20 4.67 -15.48 2.31
CA GLY A 20 6.03 -15.30 1.77
C GLY A 20 6.85 -16.60 1.69
N LYS A 21 6.53 -17.62 2.50
CA LYS A 21 7.24 -18.92 2.48
C LYS A 21 6.58 -19.95 1.58
N ARG A 22 5.26 -19.86 1.42
CA ARG A 22 4.47 -20.83 0.66
C ARG A 22 4.52 -20.56 -0.84
N PHE A 23 4.80 -19.32 -1.24
CA PHE A 23 4.75 -18.89 -2.63
C PHE A 23 5.99 -18.11 -3.02
N ASN A 24 6.89 -18.75 -3.78
CA ASN A 24 8.17 -18.17 -4.21
C ASN A 24 8.04 -17.00 -5.19
N PHE A 25 6.82 -16.70 -5.67
CA PHE A 25 6.56 -15.60 -6.60
C PHE A 25 6.31 -14.27 -5.88
N ALA A 26 5.82 -14.30 -4.64
CA ALA A 26 5.43 -13.11 -3.90
C ALA A 26 6.64 -12.48 -3.21
N ARG A 27 6.86 -11.19 -3.40
CA ARG A 27 7.97 -10.46 -2.78
C ARG A 27 7.71 -10.29 -1.27
N ASP A 28 8.67 -10.66 -0.43
CA ASP A 28 8.60 -10.37 1.00
C ASP A 28 9.00 -8.91 1.26
N ARG A 29 7.99 -8.04 1.37
CA ARG A 29 8.13 -6.58 1.50
C ARG A 29 7.59 -6.02 2.81
N LEU A 30 7.50 -6.83 3.86
CA LEU A 30 6.85 -6.41 5.11
C LEU A 30 7.48 -5.15 5.72
N MET A 31 8.82 -5.03 5.67
CA MET A 31 9.53 -3.89 6.24
C MET A 31 9.36 -2.62 5.40
N GLU A 32 9.34 -2.74 4.08
CA GLU A 32 9.10 -1.65 3.13
C GLU A 32 7.64 -1.18 3.23
N ASN A 33 6.70 -2.10 3.38
CA ASN A 33 5.28 -1.82 3.67
C ASN A 33 5.10 -1.09 5.00
N PHE A 34 5.88 -1.46 6.03
CA PHE A 34 5.87 -0.76 7.30
C PHE A 34 6.48 0.63 7.19
N LEU A 35 7.59 0.79 6.44
CA LEU A 35 8.21 2.09 6.17
C LEU A 35 7.22 3.04 5.48
N TRP A 36 6.49 2.55 4.48
CA TRP A 36 5.39 3.27 3.82
C TRP A 36 4.35 3.76 4.82
N SER A 37 3.86 2.86 5.66
CA SER A 37 2.82 3.14 6.67
C SER A 37 3.30 4.12 7.73
N ALA A 38 4.55 4.01 8.17
CA ALA A 38 5.17 4.89 9.14
C ALA A 38 5.41 6.30 8.58
N GLY A 39 5.76 6.42 7.30
CA GLY A 39 5.87 7.70 6.61
C GLY A 39 4.53 8.38 6.43
N MET A 40 3.45 7.62 6.19
CA MET A 40 2.08 8.14 6.05
C MET A 40 1.48 8.58 7.41
N ILE A 41 1.54 7.70 8.41
CA ILE A 41 0.86 7.85 9.71
C ILE A 41 1.92 8.05 10.80
N ILE A 42 2.40 9.29 10.93
CA ILE A 42 3.58 9.62 11.76
C ILE A 42 3.26 9.64 13.26
N ALA A 43 2.04 10.06 13.64
CA ALA A 43 1.68 10.33 15.02
C ALA A 43 1.80 9.08 15.92
N PRO A 44 2.55 9.11 17.04
CA PRO A 44 2.82 7.92 17.86
C PRO A 44 1.57 7.17 18.33
N GLN A 45 0.52 7.91 18.69
CA GLN A 45 -0.77 7.39 19.16
C GLN A 45 -1.53 6.57 18.11
N ASP A 46 -1.22 6.74 16.83
CA ASP A 46 -1.88 6.04 15.72
C ASP A 46 -1.18 4.71 15.36
N GLY A 47 -0.51 4.08 16.33
CA GLY A 47 0.24 2.83 16.12
C GLY A 47 -0.60 1.67 15.57
N LYS A 48 -1.85 1.53 16.03
CA LYS A 48 -2.77 0.53 15.49
C LYS A 48 -3.14 0.81 14.03
N SER A 49 -3.39 2.08 13.68
CA SER A 49 -3.67 2.46 12.29
C SER A 49 -2.47 2.17 11.38
N ARG A 50 -1.23 2.37 11.86
CA ARG A 50 -0.02 1.95 11.14
C ARG A 50 0.03 0.45 10.89
N ILE A 51 -0.30 -0.37 11.90
CA ILE A 51 -0.34 -1.83 11.75
C ILE A 51 -1.37 -2.22 10.70
N PHE A 52 -2.60 -1.75 10.84
CA PHE A 52 -3.69 -2.05 9.91
C PHE A 52 -3.36 -1.65 8.48
N HIS A 53 -2.79 -0.45 8.29
CA HIS A 53 -2.35 0.00 6.98
C HIS A 53 -1.22 -0.90 6.42
N THR A 54 -0.25 -1.29 7.25
CA THR A 54 0.85 -2.17 6.83
C THR A 54 0.34 -3.54 6.39
N MET A 55 -0.61 -4.13 7.15
CA MET A 55 -1.20 -5.43 6.81
C MET A 55 -1.92 -5.37 5.45
N VAL A 56 -2.75 -4.34 5.25
CA VAL A 56 -3.46 -4.16 3.97
C VAL A 56 -2.48 -3.92 2.83
N ASN A 57 -1.46 -3.08 3.01
CA ASN A 57 -0.47 -2.82 1.98
C ASN A 57 0.30 -4.08 1.59
N ALA A 58 0.72 -4.89 2.58
CA ALA A 58 1.39 -6.17 2.33
C ALA A 58 0.52 -7.16 1.55
N LEU A 59 -0.78 -7.24 1.86
CA LEU A 59 -1.70 -8.08 1.11
C LEU A 59 -1.93 -7.56 -0.31
N ILE A 60 -2.07 -6.24 -0.49
CA ILE A 60 -2.19 -5.61 -1.81
C ILE A 60 -0.94 -5.90 -2.66
N THR A 61 0.27 -5.81 -2.10
CA THR A 61 1.51 -6.09 -2.84
C THR A 61 1.60 -7.54 -3.29
N VAL A 62 1.06 -8.49 -2.53
CA VAL A 62 1.03 -9.88 -2.97
C VAL A 62 -0.04 -10.12 -4.02
N ILE A 63 -1.19 -9.44 -3.92
CA ILE A 63 -2.23 -9.50 -4.96
C ILE A 63 -1.69 -8.88 -6.26
N ASP A 64 -0.97 -7.77 -6.18
CA ASP A 64 -0.25 -7.16 -7.32
C ASP A 64 0.68 -8.18 -8.01
N ASP A 65 1.51 -8.90 -7.25
CA ASP A 65 2.36 -9.98 -7.78
C ASP A 65 1.54 -11.11 -8.45
N VAL A 66 0.35 -11.42 -7.93
CA VAL A 66 -0.55 -12.40 -8.57
C VAL A 66 -1.06 -11.86 -9.91
N TYR A 67 -1.47 -10.60 -10.00
CA TYR A 67 -1.99 -10.02 -11.23
C TYR A 67 -0.91 -9.82 -12.30
N ASP A 68 0.32 -9.51 -11.89
CA ASP A 68 1.42 -9.17 -12.81
C ASP A 68 2.18 -10.39 -13.32
N VAL A 69 2.36 -11.43 -12.48
CA VAL A 69 3.32 -12.51 -12.75
C VAL A 69 2.68 -13.89 -12.86
N TYR A 70 1.64 -14.17 -12.07
CA TYR A 70 1.24 -15.56 -11.82
C TYR A 70 -0.14 -15.93 -12.34
N GLY A 71 -1.14 -15.08 -12.13
CA GLY A 71 -2.53 -15.38 -12.43
C GLY A 71 -2.81 -15.36 -13.93
N THR A 72 -3.63 -16.30 -14.39
CA THR A 72 -4.20 -16.23 -15.75
C THR A 72 -5.36 -15.25 -15.80
N LEU A 73 -5.66 -14.67 -16.98
CA LEU A 73 -6.74 -13.69 -17.12
C LEU A 73 -8.07 -14.19 -16.54
N ASP A 74 -8.45 -15.45 -16.83
CA ASP A 74 -9.68 -16.07 -16.33
C ASP A 74 -9.70 -16.14 -14.79
N GLU A 75 -8.57 -16.53 -14.17
CA GLU A 75 -8.43 -16.57 -12.71
C GLU A 75 -8.50 -15.16 -12.08
N LEU A 76 -7.90 -14.16 -12.75
CA LEU A 76 -7.91 -12.77 -12.29
C LEU A 76 -9.31 -12.14 -12.41
N GLU A 77 -10.07 -12.45 -13.46
CA GLU A 77 -11.48 -12.04 -13.58
C GLU A 77 -12.33 -12.64 -12.44
N LEU A 78 -12.14 -13.93 -12.15
CA LEU A 78 -12.78 -14.60 -11.02
C LEU A 78 -12.40 -13.98 -9.69
N PHE A 79 -11.11 -13.71 -9.45
CA PHE A 79 -10.64 -13.05 -8.23
C PHE A 79 -11.24 -11.66 -8.07
N THR A 80 -11.26 -10.86 -9.15
CA THR A 80 -11.86 -9.52 -9.16
C THR A 80 -13.34 -9.58 -8.79
N ASP A 81 -14.12 -10.47 -9.40
CA ASP A 81 -15.55 -10.62 -9.10
C ASP A 81 -15.81 -11.02 -7.64
N VAL A 82 -14.98 -11.91 -7.07
CA VAL A 82 -15.09 -12.32 -5.67
C VAL A 82 -14.77 -11.16 -4.71
N VAL A 83 -13.71 -10.38 -5.00
CA VAL A 83 -13.35 -9.19 -4.22
C VAL A 83 -14.44 -8.11 -4.32
N GLU A 84 -14.99 -7.87 -5.51
CA GLU A 84 -16.06 -6.90 -5.74
C GLU A 84 -17.34 -7.23 -4.96
N ARG A 85 -17.74 -8.51 -4.94
CA ARG A 85 -18.90 -8.97 -4.15
C ARG A 85 -18.65 -8.84 -2.65
N TRP A 86 -17.40 -9.05 -2.24
CA TRP A 86 -16.97 -9.08 -0.85
C TRP A 86 -17.87 -10.03 -0.02
N ASP A 87 -17.98 -11.26 -0.52
CA ASP A 87 -18.73 -12.37 0.07
C ASP A 87 -17.78 -13.56 0.23
N ILE A 88 -17.58 -14.01 1.47
CA ILE A 88 -16.68 -15.13 1.76
C ILE A 88 -17.20 -16.45 1.19
N ASN A 89 -18.51 -16.57 0.96
CA ASN A 89 -19.10 -17.80 0.45
C ASN A 89 -18.69 -18.07 -1.01
N GLU A 90 -18.26 -17.06 -1.75
CA GLU A 90 -17.82 -17.18 -3.15
C GLU A 90 -16.39 -17.72 -3.30
N ILE A 91 -15.66 -17.90 -2.19
CA ILE A 91 -14.26 -18.35 -2.18
C ILE A 91 -14.01 -19.68 -2.90
N HIS A 92 -15.02 -20.56 -2.95
CA HIS A 92 -14.92 -21.86 -3.59
C HIS A 92 -14.69 -21.79 -5.11
N ARG A 93 -15.00 -20.64 -5.73
CA ARG A 93 -14.78 -20.37 -7.16
C ARG A 93 -13.33 -20.10 -7.53
N LEU A 94 -12.49 -19.77 -6.54
CA LEU A 94 -11.09 -19.43 -6.76
C LEU A 94 -10.21 -20.68 -6.83
N PRO A 95 -9.05 -20.62 -7.51
CA PRO A 95 -7.98 -21.60 -7.34
C PRO A 95 -7.47 -21.64 -5.89
N ASP A 96 -6.94 -22.79 -5.44
CA ASP A 96 -6.54 -22.98 -4.03
C ASP A 96 -5.52 -21.96 -3.51
N TYR A 97 -4.60 -21.50 -4.36
CA TYR A 97 -3.63 -20.47 -3.97
C TYR A 97 -4.31 -19.10 -3.76
N MET A 98 -5.23 -18.72 -4.65
CA MET A 98 -6.03 -17.49 -4.54
C MET A 98 -6.99 -17.48 -3.36
N LYS A 99 -7.53 -18.65 -2.98
CA LYS A 99 -8.38 -18.77 -1.77
C LYS A 99 -7.64 -18.26 -0.54
N ILE A 100 -6.36 -18.62 -0.41
CA ILE A 100 -5.55 -18.23 0.75
C ILE A 100 -5.41 -16.70 0.81
N TYR A 101 -5.13 -16.05 -0.33
CA TYR A 101 -5.03 -14.58 -0.40
C TYR A 101 -6.35 -13.88 -0.11
N TYR A 102 -7.43 -14.32 -0.76
CA TYR A 102 -8.74 -13.74 -0.52
C TYR A 102 -9.18 -13.91 0.94
N HIS A 103 -8.94 -15.08 1.53
CA HIS A 103 -9.28 -15.33 2.93
C HIS A 103 -8.46 -14.46 3.89
N ALA A 104 -7.16 -14.26 3.61
CA ALA A 104 -6.30 -13.38 4.40
C ALA A 104 -6.74 -11.91 4.28
N LEU A 105 -7.06 -11.45 3.06
CA LEU A 105 -7.59 -10.11 2.79
C LEU A 105 -8.93 -9.88 3.50
N TYR A 106 -9.88 -10.80 3.31
CA TYR A 106 -11.20 -10.72 3.90
C TYR A 106 -11.12 -10.63 5.42
N ASN A 107 -10.39 -11.54 6.08
CA ASN A 107 -10.24 -11.53 7.54
C ASN A 107 -9.59 -10.23 8.05
N SER A 108 -8.48 -9.80 7.43
CA SER A 108 -7.74 -8.62 7.88
C SER A 108 -8.57 -7.34 7.77
N VAL A 109 -9.30 -7.17 6.66
CA VAL A 109 -10.15 -6.00 6.44
C VAL A 109 -11.38 -6.03 7.35
N ASN A 110 -12.00 -7.18 7.56
CA ASN A 110 -13.14 -7.29 8.48
C ASN A 110 -12.73 -7.07 9.95
N GLU A 111 -11.55 -7.52 10.36
CA GLU A 111 -11.00 -7.20 11.68
C GLU A 111 -10.81 -5.69 11.87
N MET A 112 -10.24 -5.02 10.88
CA MET A 112 -10.09 -3.56 10.87
C MET A 112 -11.43 -2.83 10.91
N ALA A 113 -12.41 -3.32 10.15
CA ALA A 113 -13.74 -2.75 10.12
C ALA A 113 -14.44 -2.88 11.49
N PHE A 114 -14.33 -4.06 12.11
CA PHE A 114 -14.84 -4.30 13.46
C PHE A 114 -14.17 -3.38 14.49
N TYR A 115 -12.84 -3.24 14.43
CA TYR A 115 -12.11 -2.32 15.31
C TYR A 115 -12.61 -0.87 15.15
N THR A 116 -12.79 -0.41 13.90
CA THR A 116 -13.26 0.94 13.61
C THR A 116 -14.69 1.17 14.10
N LEU A 117 -15.58 0.20 13.88
CA LEU A 117 -16.95 0.23 14.39
C LEU A 117 -16.96 0.29 15.92
N LYS A 118 -16.16 -0.53 16.59
CA LYS A 118 -16.09 -0.59 18.05
C LYS A 118 -15.59 0.71 18.66
N GLU A 119 -14.55 1.32 18.09
CA GLU A 119 -13.84 2.45 18.71
C GLU A 119 -14.39 3.81 18.27
N GLN A 120 -14.91 3.90 17.05
CA GLN A 120 -15.38 5.15 16.46
C GLN A 120 -16.88 5.14 16.13
N GLY A 121 -17.55 3.99 16.20
CA GLY A 121 -18.96 3.86 15.82
C GLY A 121 -19.19 3.94 14.31
N ILE A 122 -18.15 3.82 13.50
CA ILE A 122 -18.22 3.97 12.03
C ILE A 122 -18.14 2.59 11.38
N ASP A 123 -19.19 2.22 10.64
CA ASP A 123 -19.16 1.05 9.77
C ASP A 123 -18.49 1.40 8.44
N VAL A 124 -17.29 0.88 8.23
CA VAL A 124 -16.46 1.15 7.04
C VAL A 124 -16.72 0.20 5.87
N ILE A 125 -17.33 -0.97 6.11
CA ILE A 125 -17.53 -2.00 5.07
C ILE A 125 -18.32 -1.46 3.87
N PRO A 126 -19.43 -0.71 4.05
CA PRO A 126 -20.17 -0.15 2.92
C PRO A 126 -19.34 0.80 2.05
N PHE A 127 -18.38 1.51 2.64
CA PHE A 127 -17.49 2.41 1.91
C PHE A 127 -16.45 1.64 1.10
N LEU A 128 -15.91 0.55 1.66
CA LEU A 128 -14.97 -0.33 0.97
C LEU A 128 -15.61 -1.04 -0.24
N LYS A 129 -16.86 -1.49 -0.11
CA LYS A 129 -17.62 -2.09 -1.23
C LYS A 129 -17.91 -1.10 -2.37
N LYS A 130 -17.91 0.21 -2.09
CA LYS A 130 -18.26 1.26 -3.07
C LYS A 130 -17.06 1.78 -3.88
N LEU A 131 -15.83 1.34 -3.57
CA LEU A 131 -14.64 1.56 -4.41
C LEU A 131 -14.69 0.65 -5.65
N HIS A 132 -15.71 0.84 -6.49
CA HIS A 132 -15.75 0.29 -7.85
C HIS A 132 -14.95 1.20 -8.77
N GLU A 133 -13.67 0.91 -8.96
CA GLU A 133 -12.91 1.13 -10.21
C GLU A 133 -11.61 0.28 -10.17
N LEU A 134 -11.76 -1.04 -10.18
CA LEU A 134 -10.65 -2.00 -10.39
C LEU A 134 -10.82 -2.80 -11.69
N LYS A 135 -11.37 -2.16 -12.74
CA LYS A 135 -11.51 -2.76 -14.09
C LYS A 135 -10.42 -2.33 -15.07
N ARG A 136 -9.22 -2.07 -14.58
CA ARG A 136 -8.08 -1.85 -15.46
C ARG A 136 -7.06 -2.91 -15.13
N GLY A 137 -6.89 -3.85 -16.06
CA GLY A 137 -5.66 -4.61 -16.16
C GLY A 137 -4.47 -3.68 -16.37
N ASP A 138 -3.32 -4.28 -16.62
CA ASP A 138 -2.02 -3.62 -16.70
C ASP A 138 -2.08 -2.21 -17.32
N ILE A 139 -1.84 -1.18 -16.50
CA ILE A 139 -1.91 0.21 -16.93
C ILE A 139 -0.56 0.55 -17.55
N PRO A 140 -0.46 0.83 -18.87
CA PRO A 140 0.78 1.32 -19.43
C PRO A 140 1.24 2.54 -18.61
N LYS A 141 2.48 2.49 -18.15
CA LYS A 141 3.03 3.52 -17.26
C LYS A 141 2.93 4.88 -17.93
N SER A 142 2.71 5.92 -17.14
CA SER A 142 2.40 7.28 -17.63
C SER A 142 3.42 7.83 -18.65
N VAL A 143 4.70 7.46 -18.51
CA VAL A 143 5.76 7.80 -19.47
C VAL A 143 5.52 7.14 -20.83
N GLN A 144 5.30 5.82 -20.85
CA GLN A 144 5.04 5.06 -22.07
C GLN A 144 3.74 5.49 -22.76
N CYS A 145 2.68 5.77 -21.99
CA CYS A 145 1.45 6.35 -22.54
C CYS A 145 1.73 7.67 -23.24
N TYR A 146 2.44 8.59 -22.59
CA TYR A 146 2.73 9.90 -23.15
C TYR A 146 3.66 9.83 -24.37
N MET A 147 4.66 8.94 -24.36
CA MET A 147 5.50 8.65 -25.53
C MET A 147 4.65 8.17 -26.71
N TYR A 148 3.74 7.22 -26.47
CA TYR A 148 2.87 6.67 -27.51
C TYR A 148 1.90 7.73 -28.07
N GLU A 149 1.27 8.51 -27.19
CA GLU A 149 0.28 9.52 -27.56
C GLU A 149 0.91 10.74 -28.25
N SER A 150 2.12 11.14 -27.84
CA SER A 150 2.75 12.38 -28.29
C SER A 150 3.92 12.17 -29.25
N GLY A 151 4.38 10.93 -29.45
CA GLY A 151 5.51 10.59 -30.32
C GLY A 151 6.88 11.11 -29.86
N VAL A 152 7.02 11.44 -28.57
CA VAL A 152 8.22 12.07 -27.99
C VAL A 152 9.23 11.03 -27.47
N SER A 153 10.46 11.47 -27.18
CA SER A 153 11.48 10.60 -26.56
C SER A 153 11.10 10.24 -25.11
N GLU A 154 11.74 9.20 -24.57
CA GLU A 154 11.54 8.81 -23.17
C GLU A 154 11.98 9.93 -22.20
N GLU A 155 13.08 10.63 -22.50
CA GLU A 155 13.56 11.76 -21.71
C GLU A 155 12.54 12.92 -21.70
N GLU A 156 11.98 13.25 -22.86
CA GLU A 156 10.95 14.29 -22.98
C GLU A 156 9.67 13.90 -22.23
N ALA A 157 9.26 12.64 -22.32
CA ALA A 157 8.12 12.12 -21.57
C ALA A 157 8.36 12.14 -20.06
N ARG A 158 9.54 11.71 -19.59
CA ARG A 158 9.93 11.77 -18.18
C ARG A 158 9.92 13.20 -17.65
N GLU A 159 10.45 14.15 -18.41
CA GLU A 159 10.43 15.56 -18.03
C GLU A 159 9.01 16.13 -17.99
N HIS A 160 8.13 15.72 -18.92
CA HIS A 160 6.72 16.09 -18.88
C HIS A 160 6.02 15.57 -17.62
N ILE A 161 6.17 14.28 -17.30
CA ILE A 161 5.60 13.67 -16.10
C ILE A 161 6.15 14.35 -14.83
N ARG A 162 7.44 14.70 -14.80
CA ARG A 162 8.04 15.44 -13.68
C ARG A 162 7.39 16.81 -13.48
N LYS A 163 7.14 17.56 -14.55
CA LYS A 163 6.41 18.84 -14.49
C LYS A 163 4.98 18.68 -13.97
N LEU A 164 4.29 17.61 -14.34
CA LEU A 164 2.95 17.30 -13.81
C LEU A 164 2.99 16.99 -12.31
N ILE A 165 3.99 16.23 -11.84
CA ILE A 165 4.21 15.97 -10.42
C ILE A 165 4.47 17.30 -9.68
N ASP A 166 5.37 18.15 -10.17
CA ASP A 166 5.68 19.46 -9.57
C ASP A 166 4.45 20.36 -9.50
N ALA A 167 3.64 20.40 -10.57
CA ALA A 167 2.39 21.17 -10.60
C ALA A 167 1.35 20.64 -9.59
N THR A 168 1.23 19.31 -9.48
CA THR A 168 0.33 18.67 -8.51
C THR A 168 0.79 18.91 -7.08
N TRP A 169 2.11 18.91 -6.84
CA TRP A 169 2.68 19.22 -5.53
C TRP A 169 2.37 20.65 -5.08
N LYS A 170 2.41 21.62 -6.00
CA LYS A 170 2.00 23.01 -5.72
C LYS A 170 0.54 23.08 -5.29
N LYS A 171 -0.36 22.40 -5.99
CA LYS A 171 -1.79 22.33 -5.62
C LYS A 171 -2.00 21.77 -4.22
N ILE A 172 -1.33 20.66 -3.87
CA ILE A 172 -1.38 20.08 -2.52
C ILE A 172 -0.96 21.09 -1.44
N ASN A 173 0.01 21.96 -1.74
CA ASN A 173 0.45 22.99 -0.80
C ASN A 173 -0.53 24.17 -0.71
N GLU A 174 -1.18 24.55 -1.81
CA GLU A 174 -2.24 25.57 -1.83
C GLU A 174 -3.49 25.12 -1.07
N ASP A 175 -3.91 23.88 -1.29
CA ASP A 175 -5.05 23.22 -0.64
C ASP A 175 -4.92 23.15 0.88
N GLN A 176 -3.70 23.13 1.41
CA GLN A 176 -3.44 23.21 2.84
C GLN A 176 -3.92 24.54 3.45
N MET A 177 -3.84 25.62 2.68
CA MET A 177 -4.24 26.96 3.11
C MET A 177 -5.73 27.21 2.88
N ALA A 178 -6.38 26.36 2.10
CA ALA A 178 -7.80 26.42 1.82
C ALA A 178 -8.63 25.82 2.98
N LYS A 179 -9.85 26.36 3.19
CA LYS A 179 -10.83 25.75 4.10
C LYS A 179 -11.51 24.57 3.40
N LEU A 180 -10.79 23.47 3.26
CA LEU A 180 -11.33 22.23 2.73
C LEU A 180 -12.34 21.59 3.72
N PRO A 181 -13.34 20.83 3.22
CA PRO A 181 -14.32 20.14 4.06
C PRO A 181 -13.74 18.91 4.80
N PHE A 182 -12.43 18.65 4.69
CA PHE A 182 -11.76 17.50 5.26
C PHE A 182 -11.12 17.80 6.62
N SER A 183 -10.96 16.76 7.44
CA SER A 183 -10.25 16.90 8.71
C SER A 183 -8.76 17.21 8.50
N ARG A 184 -8.14 17.93 9.43
CA ARG A 184 -6.69 18.20 9.37
C ARG A 184 -5.86 16.92 9.28
N LYS A 185 -6.27 15.88 10.00
CA LYS A 185 -5.62 14.56 9.99
C LYS A 185 -5.65 13.93 8.59
N PHE A 186 -6.78 14.03 7.89
CA PHE A 186 -6.92 13.52 6.52
C PHE A 186 -6.02 14.28 5.54
N ILE A 187 -5.98 15.62 5.63
CA ILE A 187 -5.12 16.46 4.80
C ILE A 187 -3.64 16.11 5.05
N GLU A 188 -3.24 15.94 6.30
CA GLU A 188 -1.87 15.57 6.68
C GLU A 188 -1.47 14.19 6.15
N ILE A 189 -2.33 13.17 6.31
CA ILE A 189 -2.12 11.83 5.75
C ILE A 189 -1.96 11.92 4.23
N SER A 190 -2.83 12.66 3.54
CA SER A 190 -2.78 12.82 2.08
C SER A 190 -1.45 13.43 1.60
N LYS A 191 -0.93 14.42 2.33
CA LYS A 191 0.39 14.99 2.06
C LYS A 191 1.52 14.01 2.33
N ASN A 192 1.41 13.25 3.40
CA ASN A 192 2.44 12.28 3.78
C ASN A 192 2.51 11.11 2.79
N ILE A 193 1.41 10.71 2.14
CA ILE A 193 1.41 9.78 0.99
C ILE A 193 2.36 10.28 -0.08
N ALA A 194 2.21 11.54 -0.47
CA ALA A 194 3.01 12.13 -1.52
C ALA A 194 4.50 12.20 -1.10
N ARG A 195 4.78 12.51 0.17
CA ARG A 195 6.15 12.57 0.72
C ARG A 195 6.81 11.20 0.80
N VAL A 196 6.09 10.19 1.27
CA VAL A 196 6.64 8.84 1.36
C VAL A 196 6.82 8.24 -0.03
N SER A 197 5.94 8.56 -1.00
CA SER A 197 6.15 8.19 -2.41
C SER A 197 7.47 8.75 -2.94
N LEU A 198 7.75 10.03 -2.69
CA LEU A 198 9.02 10.64 -3.08
C LEU A 198 10.20 9.96 -2.37
N LEU A 199 10.10 9.74 -1.06
CA LEU A 199 11.12 9.03 -0.29
C LEU A 199 11.46 7.67 -0.91
N MET A 200 10.44 6.92 -1.30
CA MET A 200 10.57 5.54 -1.82
C MET A 200 11.05 5.49 -3.26
N TYR A 201 10.72 6.49 -4.09
CA TYR A 201 10.91 6.39 -5.54
C TYR A 201 11.87 7.42 -6.16
N GLN A 202 12.38 8.39 -5.41
CA GLN A 202 13.25 9.45 -5.95
C GLN A 202 14.55 8.92 -6.59
N ASN A 203 15.07 7.79 -6.11
CA ASN A 203 16.36 7.23 -6.52
C ASN A 203 16.23 5.88 -7.26
N GLY A 204 15.01 5.51 -7.68
CA GLY A 204 14.71 4.20 -8.25
C GLY A 204 13.59 3.51 -7.49
N ASP A 205 13.40 2.21 -7.73
CA ASP A 205 12.33 1.46 -7.09
C ASP A 205 12.74 0.97 -5.68
N GLY A 206 12.55 1.82 -4.66
CA GLY A 206 12.85 1.47 -3.27
C GLY A 206 11.80 0.57 -2.60
N HIS A 207 10.77 0.11 -3.32
CA HIS A 207 9.76 -0.79 -2.77
C HIS A 207 9.87 -2.20 -3.38
N GLY A 208 9.92 -2.29 -4.70
CA GLY A 208 9.97 -3.54 -5.43
C GLY A 208 11.35 -4.19 -5.50
N ILE A 209 12.43 -3.40 -5.38
CA ILE A 209 13.82 -3.86 -5.45
C ILE A 209 14.44 -3.83 -4.06
N GLU A 210 15.19 -4.88 -3.72
CA GLU A 210 16.03 -4.88 -2.52
C GLU A 210 17.25 -3.98 -2.72
N ASP A 211 17.10 -2.70 -2.47
CA ASP A 211 18.19 -1.73 -2.57
C ASP A 211 18.82 -1.44 -1.18
N LYS A 212 20.07 -0.98 -1.21
CA LYS A 212 20.83 -0.69 0.01
C LYS A 212 20.27 0.53 0.75
N GLU A 213 19.81 1.55 0.02
CA GLU A 213 19.36 2.81 0.62
C GLU A 213 18.10 2.60 1.46
N THR A 214 17.11 1.86 0.95
CA THR A 214 15.89 1.52 1.70
C THR A 214 16.21 0.65 2.91
N LYS A 215 17.10 -0.35 2.77
CA LYS A 215 17.54 -1.18 3.90
C LYS A 215 18.20 -0.35 5.01
N ASP A 216 19.11 0.56 4.64
CA ASP A 216 19.79 1.43 5.61
C ASP A 216 18.79 2.36 6.33
N ARG A 217 17.75 2.84 5.64
CA ARG A 217 16.65 3.62 6.23
C ARG A 217 15.82 2.80 7.21
N VAL A 218 15.42 1.59 6.84
CA VAL A 218 14.69 0.68 7.73
C VAL A 218 15.49 0.41 9.00
N LEU A 219 16.78 0.09 8.85
CA LEU A 219 17.68 -0.19 9.98
C LEU A 219 17.81 1.03 10.90
N SER A 220 18.07 2.22 10.35
CA SER A 220 18.25 3.43 11.16
C SER A 220 16.97 3.90 11.86
N LEU A 221 15.79 3.75 11.23
CA LEU A 221 14.53 4.22 11.80
C LEU A 221 13.94 3.26 12.82
N PHE A 222 14.11 1.95 12.63
CA PHE A 222 13.34 0.94 13.35
C PHE A 222 14.17 -0.04 14.17
N VAL A 223 15.47 -0.17 13.88
CA VAL A 223 16.34 -1.17 14.52
C VAL A 223 17.40 -0.49 15.39
N HIS A 224 18.09 0.51 14.87
CA HIS A 224 19.20 1.17 15.56
C HIS A 224 18.73 2.40 16.33
N PRO A 225 18.74 2.39 17.67
CA PRO A 225 18.36 3.57 18.44
C PRO A 225 19.39 4.68 18.28
N ILE A 226 18.92 5.93 18.30
CA ILE A 226 19.81 7.09 18.35
C ILE A 226 20.58 7.05 19.67
N SER A 227 21.91 7.09 19.58
CA SER A 227 22.77 7.17 20.76
C SER A 227 22.58 8.53 21.43
N LEU A 228 22.22 8.53 22.72
CA LEU A 228 22.15 9.76 23.51
C LEU A 228 23.56 10.10 24.02
N PRO A 229 24.02 11.36 23.91
CA PRO A 229 25.26 11.76 24.54
C PRO A 229 25.16 11.54 26.07
N LYS A 230 26.26 11.05 26.65
CA LYS A 230 26.39 10.80 28.08
C LYS A 230 26.54 12.10 28.86
#